data_AF-A0A969ML27-F1
#
_entry.id   AF-A0A969ML27-F1
#
_cell.length_a   1.000
_cell.length_b   1.000
_cell.length_c   1.000
_cell.angle_alpha   90.00
_cell.angle_beta   90.00
_cell.angle_gamma   90.00
#
_symmetry.space_group_name_H-M   'P 1'
#
loop_
_entity.id
_entity.type
_entity.pdbx_description
1 polymer ?
#
loop_
_entity_poly.entity_id
_entity_poly.type
_entity_poly.pdbx_seq_one_letter_code
_entity_poly.pdbx_strand_id
1 'polypeptide(L)' 'MGTTTQQEHEFPKGFEEWFLEAIDNGLILNESPFELSKNTKGDLLVKVNRPSASGLPYSQMSWIEAKNLMELS' A
#
# COMPACT_ATOMS: atom_id res chain seq x y z
N MET A 1 7.40 -27.36 17.30
CA MET A 1 7.79 -26.14 16.58
C MET A 1 7.47 -26.32 15.11
N GLY A 2 6.91 -25.30 14.47
CA GLY A 2 6.94 -25.14 13.02
C GLY A 2 5.75 -25.66 12.23
N THR A 3 4.79 -24.79 11.97
CA THR A 3 4.21 -24.60 10.62
C THR A 3 3.92 -23.13 10.47
N THR A 4 4.95 -22.33 10.19
CA THR A 4 4.77 -20.98 9.66
C THR A 4 4.25 -21.16 8.25
N THR A 5 2.93 -21.09 8.08
CA THR A 5 2.29 -21.02 6.77
C THR A 5 2.78 -19.74 6.11
N GLN A 6 3.81 -19.85 5.29
CA GLN A 6 4.11 -18.86 4.26
C GLN A 6 2.90 -18.88 3.33
N GLN A 7 1.91 -18.02 3.62
CA GLN A 7 0.95 -17.64 2.60
C GLN A 7 1.80 -17.04 1.49
N GLU A 8 1.82 -17.67 0.32
CA GLU A 8 2.31 -17.07 -0.90
C GLU A 8 1.52 -15.76 -1.08
N HIS A 9 2.06 -14.67 -0.55
CA HIS A 9 1.56 -13.33 -0.75
C HIS A 9 1.91 -12.99 -2.19
N GLU A 10 1.17 -13.54 -3.15
CA GLU A 10 1.20 -13.07 -4.52
C GLU A 10 0.69 -11.63 -4.51
N PHE A 11 1.62 -10.69 -4.61
CA PHE A 11 1.29 -9.30 -4.83
C PHE A 11 0.65 -9.15 -6.22
N PRO A 12 -0.29 -8.21 -6.39
CA PRO A 12 -0.81 -7.89 -7.70
C PRO A 12 0.33 -7.53 -8.66
N LYS A 13 0.19 -7.92 -9.93
CA LYS A 13 1.21 -7.60 -10.94
C LYS A 13 1.45 -6.08 -11.01
N GLY A 14 2.72 -5.68 -10.85
CA GLY A 14 3.12 -4.27 -10.85
C GLY A 14 2.94 -3.54 -9.52
N PHE A 15 2.43 -4.21 -8.47
CA PHE A 15 2.33 -3.63 -7.14
C PHE A 15 3.72 -3.36 -6.54
N GLU A 16 4.64 -4.32 -6.59
CA GLU A 16 5.98 -4.18 -5.97
C GLU A 16 6.78 -3.03 -6.59
N GLU A 17 6.81 -2.94 -7.93
CA GLU A 17 7.49 -1.86 -8.65
C GLU A 17 6.89 -0.49 -8.29
N TRP A 18 5.56 -0.38 -8.36
CA TRP A 18 4.87 0.84 -7.96
C TRP A 18 5.07 1.19 -6.48
N PHE A 19 5.09 0.21 -5.59
CA PHE A 19 5.23 0.42 -4.15
C PHE A 19 6.61 0.98 -3.79
N LEU A 20 7.67 0.43 -4.40
CA LEU A 20 9.03 0.95 -4.24
C LEU A 20 9.12 2.40 -4.77
N GLU A 21 8.55 2.67 -5.93
CA GLU A 21 8.54 4.00 -6.52
C GLU A 21 7.73 5.00 -5.67
N ALA A 22 6.59 4.58 -5.13
CA ALA A 22 5.75 5.39 -4.27
C ALA A 22 6.41 5.71 -2.93
N ILE A 23 7.23 4.80 -2.38
CA ILE A 23 8.06 5.08 -1.19
C ILE A 23 9.16 6.07 -1.53
N ASP A 24 9.86 5.87 -2.65
CA ASP A 24 10.97 6.73 -3.08
C ASP A 24 10.50 8.17 -3.34
N ASN A 25 9.32 8.33 -3.96
CA ASN A 25 8.67 9.62 -4.17
C ASN A 25 8.03 10.21 -2.89
N GLY A 26 8.03 9.49 -1.77
CA GLY A 26 7.41 9.92 -0.51
C GLY A 26 5.88 10.01 -0.57
N LEU A 27 5.25 9.37 -1.55
CA LEU A 27 3.80 9.31 -1.74
C LEU A 27 3.14 8.47 -0.66
N ILE A 28 3.75 7.35 -0.27
CA ILE A 28 3.26 6.46 0.78
C ILE A 28 4.25 6.35 1.94
N LEU A 29 3.77 5.94 3.11
CA LEU A 29 4.62 5.64 4.24
C LEU A 29 5.52 4.45 3.94
N ASN A 30 6.76 4.53 4.39
CA ASN A 30 7.72 3.44 4.29
C ASN A 30 7.35 2.34 5.30
N GLU A 31 6.47 1.43 4.89
CA GLU A 31 6.03 0.28 5.66
C GLU A 31 6.26 -1.02 4.87
N SER A 32 6.25 -2.16 5.55
CA SER A 32 6.49 -3.44 4.88
C SER A 32 5.29 -3.81 3.99
N PRO A 33 5.49 -4.18 2.71
CA PRO A 33 4.39 -4.59 1.83
C PRO A 33 3.67 -5.85 2.35
N PHE A 34 4.35 -6.67 3.17
CA PHE A 34 3.80 -7.85 3.82
C PHE A 34 2.89 -7.52 5.02
N GLU A 35 3.01 -6.33 5.58
CA GLU A 35 2.18 -5.85 6.70
C GLU A 35 0.93 -5.10 6.25
N LEU A 36 0.78 -4.91 4.93
CA LEU A 36 -0.36 -4.20 4.37
C LEU A 36 -1.64 -5.01 4.57
N SER A 37 -2.64 -4.33 5.13
CA SER A 37 -3.99 -4.86 5.26
C SER A 37 -4.67 -4.92 3.90
N LYS A 38 -5.60 -5.86 3.71
CA LYS A 38 -6.46 -5.91 2.51
C LYS A 38 -7.84 -5.33 2.83
N ASN A 39 -8.45 -4.63 1.87
CA ASN A 39 -9.84 -4.19 1.98
C ASN A 39 -10.82 -5.37 1.79
N THR A 40 -12.13 -5.09 1.87
CA THR A 40 -13.19 -6.10 1.64
C THR A 40 -13.23 -6.68 0.22
N LYS A 41 -12.55 -6.03 -0.75
CA LYS A 41 -12.40 -6.48 -2.13
C LYS A 41 -11.12 -7.29 -2.36
N GLY A 42 -10.24 -7.37 -1.36
CA GLY A 42 -8.94 -8.04 -1.47
C GLY A 42 -7.79 -7.15 -1.92
N ASP A 43 -8.01 -5.85 -2.13
CA ASP A 43 -6.94 -4.91 -2.51
C ASP A 43 -6.06 -4.53 -1.32
N LEU A 44 -4.76 -4.45 -1.55
CA LEU A 44 -3.79 -3.96 -0.56
C LEU A 44 -4.06 -2.48 -0.24
N LEU A 45 -4.10 -2.17 1.05
CA LEU A 45 -4.28 -0.83 1.58
C LEU A 45 -2.93 -0.25 1.95
N VAL A 46 -2.64 0.94 1.42
CA VAL A 46 -1.41 1.71 1.67
C VAL A 46 -1.74 2.99 2.41
N LYS A 47 -0.80 3.49 3.22
CA LYS A 47 -0.92 4.79 3.86
C LYS A 47 -0.25 5.84 3.00
N VAL A 48 -1.04 6.62 2.29
CA VAL A 48 -0.58 7.76 1.51
C VAL A 48 -0.20 8.90 2.46
N ASN A 49 0.96 9.51 2.24
CA ASN A 49 1.52 10.65 2.99
C ASN A 49 0.77 11.95 2.66
N ARG A 50 -0.55 11.92 2.84
CA ARG A 50 -1.47 13.03 2.63
C ARG A 50 -2.37 13.14 3.85
N PRO A 51 -2.52 14.34 4.43
CA PRO A 51 -3.38 14.52 5.59
C PRO A 51 -4.81 14.09 5.28
N SER A 52 -5.35 13.20 6.11
CA SER A 52 -6.73 12.76 6.02
C SER A 52 -7.68 13.85 6.49
N ALA A 53 -8.92 13.84 5.99
CA ALA A 53 -9.99 14.71 6.45
C ALA A 53 -10.26 14.60 7.96
N SER A 54 -9.85 13.50 8.59
CA SER A 54 -9.94 13.27 10.04
C SER A 54 -8.77 13.86 10.84
N GLY A 55 -7.83 14.57 10.22
CA GLY A 55 -6.68 15.18 10.89
C GLY A 55 -5.50 14.24 11.13
N LEU A 56 -5.51 13.04 10.54
CA LEU A 56 -4.37 12.12 10.57
C LEU A 56 -3.29 12.57 9.57
N PRO A 57 -2.00 12.33 9.84
CA PRO A 57 -0.89 12.72 8.96
C PRO A 57 -0.85 11.90 7.66
N TYR A 58 -1.63 10.83 7.56
CA TYR A 58 -1.74 9.97 6.38
C TYR A 58 -3.20 9.66 6.06
N SER A 59 -3.43 9.23 4.83
CA SER A 59 -4.71 8.74 4.33
C SER A 59 -4.54 7.30 3.91
N GLN A 60 -5.37 6.41 4.45
CA GLN A 60 -5.34 5.00 4.07
C GLN A 60 -6.30 4.77 2.90
N MET A 61 -5.79 4.21 1.80
CA MET A 61 -6.58 3.89 0.61
C MET A 61 -6.01 2.68 -0.12
N SER A 62 -6.71 2.17 -1.13
CA SER A 62 -6.18 1.06 -1.92
C SER A 62 -4.95 1.47 -2.71
N TRP A 63 -4.01 0.55 -2.94
CA TRP A 63 -2.83 0.80 -3.77
C TRP A 63 -3.21 1.24 -5.19
N ILE A 64 -4.35 0.77 -5.71
CA ILE A 64 -4.90 1.18 -7.00
C ILE A 64 -5.30 2.66 -6.96
N GLU A 65 -5.97 3.11 -5.90
CA GLU A 65 -6.31 4.52 -5.73
C GLU A 65 -5.06 5.38 -5.56
N ALA A 66 -4.10 4.93 -4.76
CA ALA A 66 -2.82 5.62 -4.59
C ALA A 66 -2.03 5.69 -5.90
N LYS A 67 -2.04 4.63 -6.72
CA LYS A 67 -1.44 4.61 -8.05
C LYS A 67 -2.10 5.62 -8.98
N ASN A 68 -3.43 5.66 -9.02
CA ASN A 68 -4.16 6.66 -9.81
C ASN A 68 -3.81 8.10 -9.40
N LEU A 69 -3.57 8.36 -8.11
CA LEU A 69 -3.10 9.68 -7.65
C LEU A 69 -1.73 10.05 -8.22
N MET A 70 -0.83 9.08 -8.36
CA MET A 70 0.50 9.28 -8.89
C MET A 70 0.49 9.52 -10.41
N GLU A 71 -0.34 8.79 -11.16
CA GLU A 71 -0.48 8.98 -12.62
C GLU A 71 -1.20 10.29 -12.99
N LEU A 72 -1.91 10.90 -12.04
CA LEU A 72 -2.62 12.19 -12.21
C LEU A 72 -1.81 13.42 -11.75
N SER A 73 -0.63 13.23 -11.15
CA SER A 73 0.22 14.30 -10.61
C SER A 73 1.32 14.69 -11.58
#